data_AF-A0A4S5DYD7-F1
#
_entry.id   AF-A0A4S5DYD7-F1
#
_cell.length_a   1.000
_cell.length_b   1.000
_cell.length_c   1.000
_cell.angle_alpha   90.00
_cell.angle_beta   90.00
_cell.angle_gamma   90.00
#
_symmetry.space_group_name_H-M   'P 1'
#
loop_
_entity.id
_entity.type
_entity.pdbx_description
1 polymer ?
#
loop_
_entity_poly.entity_id
_entity_poly.type
_entity_poly.pdbx_seq_one_letter_code
_entity_poly.pdbx_strand_id
1 'polypeptide(L)'
;RLLGGHPETLQAAGGDAVSWQEDGRVWIRGALAAVPLWAHRQLADAAEVDAIELPRPAADDLMQVWAWSDEPAGTVRARAFGARHGVAEDEACGSASMRLAAALGRRLTVRHGAGSIVLAQPGPPGFADVGGLVVEDETRVVSDLDEFLVG
;
A
#
# COMPACT_ATOMS: atom_id res chain seq x y z
N ARG A 1 -7.60 26.84 -11.07
CA ARG A 1 -7.07 25.50 -10.78
C ARG A 1 -8.09 24.81 -9.88
N LEU A 2 -8.94 23.94 -10.44
CA LEU A 2 -9.77 23.05 -9.61
C LEU A 2 -8.80 22.02 -9.06
N LEU A 3 -8.32 22.23 -7.84
CA LEU A 3 -7.76 21.14 -7.05
C LEU A 3 -8.93 20.18 -6.84
N GLY A 4 -8.79 18.94 -7.29
CA GLY A 4 -9.86 17.94 -7.21
C GLY A 4 -10.38 17.85 -5.78
N GLY A 5 -11.71 17.84 -5.62
CA GLY A 5 -12.33 17.56 -4.33
C GLY A 5 -12.06 16.11 -3.90
N HIS A 6 -12.45 15.78 -2.68
CA HIS A 6 -12.47 14.39 -2.20
C HIS A 6 -13.79 13.73 -2.64
N PRO A 7 -13.80 12.87 -3.67
CA PRO A 7 -15.03 12.22 -4.12
C PRO A 7 -15.44 11.13 -3.12
N GLU A 8 -16.73 11.00 -2.82
CA GLU A 8 -17.21 9.92 -1.93
C GLU A 8 -16.96 8.52 -2.52
N THR A 9 -16.75 8.41 -3.83
CA THR A 9 -16.43 7.16 -4.52
C THR A 9 -15.35 7.37 -5.56
N LEU A 10 -14.35 6.50 -5.55
CA LEU A 10 -13.33 6.38 -6.58
C LEU A 10 -13.71 5.24 -7.53
N GLN A 11 -13.75 5.53 -8.83
CA GLN A 11 -13.98 4.51 -9.85
C GLN A 11 -12.63 3.97 -10.32
N ALA A 12 -12.24 2.80 -9.81
CA ALA A 12 -10.98 2.15 -10.15
C ALA A 12 -11.22 0.92 -11.04
N ALA A 13 -10.18 0.45 -11.73
CA ALA A 13 -10.25 -0.79 -12.50
C ALA A 13 -10.63 -2.02 -11.65
N GLY A 14 -10.34 -1.98 -10.34
CA GLY A 14 -10.72 -3.00 -9.37
C GLY A 14 -12.16 -2.88 -8.84
N GLY A 15 -12.97 -1.99 -9.41
CA GLY A 15 -14.31 -1.65 -8.96
C GLY A 15 -14.37 -0.34 -8.17
N ASP A 16 -15.60 0.08 -7.85
CA ASP A 16 -15.85 1.29 -7.07
C ASP A 16 -15.34 1.12 -5.64
N ALA A 17 -14.61 2.13 -5.15
CA ALA A 17 -14.12 2.20 -3.79
C ALA A 17 -14.70 3.42 -3.10
N VAL A 18 -15.41 3.21 -1.99
CA VAL A 18 -15.87 4.31 -1.13
C VAL A 18 -14.65 4.98 -0.51
N SER A 19 -14.63 6.30 -0.43
CA SER A 19 -13.57 7.06 0.22
C SER A 19 -14.10 8.01 1.30
N TRP A 20 -13.30 8.24 2.34
CA TRP A 20 -13.63 9.15 3.45
C TRP A 20 -12.37 9.78 4.04
N GLN A 21 -12.56 10.85 4.81
CA GLN A 21 -11.49 11.50 5.57
C GLN A 21 -11.64 11.22 7.07
N GLU A 22 -10.52 10.92 7.72
CA GLU A 22 -10.43 10.72 9.16
C GLU A 22 -9.08 11.25 9.65
N ASP A 23 -9.07 12.14 10.65
CA ASP A 23 -7.86 12.69 11.26
C ASP A 23 -6.81 13.18 10.24
N GLY A 24 -7.26 13.92 9.22
CA GLY A 24 -6.41 14.47 8.16
C GLY A 24 -5.86 13.44 7.17
N ARG A 25 -6.36 12.20 7.19
CA ARG A 25 -6.00 11.12 6.26
C ARG A 25 -7.15 10.84 5.31
N VAL A 26 -6.81 10.46 4.09
CA VAL A 26 -7.78 9.92 3.13
C VAL A 26 -7.73 8.41 3.18
N TRP A 27 -8.91 7.80 3.23
CA TRP A 27 -9.10 6.36 3.27
C TRP A 27 -9.95 5.90 2.11
N ILE A 28 -9.73 4.67 1.69
CA ILE A 28 -10.59 3.97 0.74
C ILE A 28 -10.93 2.58 1.28
N ARG A 29 -12.10 2.07 0.91
CA ARG A 29 -12.47 0.66 1.10
C ARG A 29 -12.28 -0.10 -0.19
N GLY A 30 -11.33 -1.03 -0.21
CA GLY A 30 -11.04 -1.85 -1.38
C GLY A 30 -11.46 -3.31 -1.21
N ALA A 31 -11.94 -3.92 -2.29
CA ALA A 31 -12.24 -5.35 -2.33
C ALA A 31 -10.93 -6.17 -2.33
N LEU A 32 -10.79 -7.11 -1.39
CA LEU A 32 -9.62 -7.99 -1.34
C LEU A 32 -9.52 -8.92 -2.56
N ALA A 33 -10.66 -9.20 -3.22
CA ALA A 33 -10.68 -9.95 -4.48
C ALA A 33 -10.03 -9.19 -5.65
N ALA A 34 -9.99 -7.85 -5.58
CA ALA A 34 -9.44 -7.00 -6.62
C ALA A 34 -7.93 -6.76 -6.47
N VAL A 35 -7.31 -7.24 -5.39
CA VAL A 35 -5.88 -7.05 -5.12
C VAL A 35 -5.08 -8.36 -5.24
N PRO A 36 -3.80 -8.32 -5.65
CA PRO A 36 -2.97 -9.52 -5.80
C PRO A 36 -2.95 -10.40 -4.55
N LEU A 37 -2.87 -11.72 -4.73
CA LEU A 37 -2.76 -12.70 -3.63
C LEU A 37 -1.36 -12.67 -3.00
N TRP A 38 -1.07 -11.60 -2.26
CA TRP A 38 0.18 -11.46 -1.51
C TRP A 38 0.35 -12.60 -0.49
N ALA A 39 1.51 -13.24 -0.51
CA ALA A 39 1.98 -14.07 0.58
C ALA A 39 2.62 -13.18 1.65
N HIS A 40 2.50 -13.59 2.92
CA HIS A 40 3.06 -12.87 4.05
C HIS A 40 4.03 -13.77 4.83
N ARG A 41 5.27 -13.30 5.01
CA ARG A 41 6.26 -13.95 5.87
C ARG A 41 6.61 -13.02 7.02
N GLN A 42 6.30 -13.46 8.24
CA GLN A 42 6.72 -12.77 9.45
C GLN A 42 8.16 -13.16 9.80
N LEU A 43 8.99 -12.18 10.13
CA LEU A 43 10.35 -12.32 10.68
C LEU A 43 10.38 -11.98 12.16
N ALA A 44 11.51 -12.22 12.82
CA ALA A 44 11.63 -12.04 14.26
C ALA A 44 11.59 -10.56 14.66
N ASP A 45 12.26 -9.70 13.90
CA ASP A 45 12.32 -8.27 14.17
C ASP A 45 12.46 -7.42 12.89
N ALA A 46 12.34 -6.11 13.08
CA ALA A 46 12.40 -5.13 11.99
C ALA A 46 13.78 -5.05 11.32
N ALA A 47 14.87 -5.34 12.06
CA ALA A 47 16.23 -5.27 11.51
C ALA A 47 16.47 -6.41 10.51
N GLU A 48 15.89 -7.59 10.73
CA GLU A 48 15.92 -8.68 9.74
C GLU A 48 15.17 -8.30 8.45
N VAL A 49 14.07 -7.55 8.55
CA VAL A 49 13.36 -7.02 7.36
C VAL A 49 14.24 -6.03 6.61
N ASP A 50 14.93 -5.14 7.33
CA ASP A 50 15.84 -4.16 6.73
C ASP A 50 17.06 -4.81 6.06
N ALA A 51 17.57 -5.90 6.63
CA ALA A 51 18.72 -6.63 6.12
C ALA A 51 18.47 -7.42 4.81
N ILE A 52 17.23 -7.46 4.31
CA ILE A 52 16.92 -8.19 3.07
C ILE A 52 17.62 -7.53 1.86
N GLU A 53 18.47 -8.29 1.19
CA GLU A 53 19.19 -7.84 0.00
C GLU A 53 18.35 -7.98 -1.28
N LEU A 54 18.63 -7.12 -2.26
CA LEU A 54 18.08 -7.14 -3.62
C LEU A 54 19.17 -7.54 -4.63
N PRO A 55 18.82 -8.17 -5.77
CA PRO A 55 17.48 -8.58 -6.16
C PRO A 55 17.01 -9.84 -5.44
N ARG A 56 15.70 -9.96 -5.22
CA ARG A 56 15.11 -11.16 -4.64
C ARG A 56 15.05 -12.30 -5.67
N PRO A 57 15.10 -13.56 -5.24
CA PRO A 57 14.78 -14.69 -6.10
C PRO A 57 13.39 -14.53 -6.73
N ALA A 58 13.21 -14.96 -7.99
CA ALA A 58 11.92 -14.86 -8.67
C ALA A 58 10.77 -15.63 -7.97
N ALA A 59 11.12 -16.64 -7.15
CA ALA A 59 10.15 -17.37 -6.34
C ALA A 59 9.55 -16.53 -5.19
N ASP A 60 10.14 -15.38 -4.85
CA ASP A 60 9.66 -14.45 -3.84
C ASP A 60 8.77 -13.33 -4.46
N ASP A 61 8.21 -13.57 -5.64
CA ASP A 61 7.23 -12.68 -6.26
C ASP A 61 5.88 -12.72 -5.50
N LEU A 62 5.20 -11.57 -5.43
CA LEU A 62 4.05 -11.34 -4.53
C LEU A 62 4.31 -11.70 -3.06
N MET A 63 5.51 -11.41 -2.56
CA MET A 63 5.84 -11.64 -1.15
C MET A 63 5.92 -10.33 -0.38
N GLN A 64 5.19 -10.22 0.73
CA GLN A 64 5.45 -9.21 1.75
C GLN A 64 6.16 -9.86 2.94
N VAL A 65 7.36 -9.38 3.23
CA VAL A 65 8.11 -9.77 4.42
C VAL A 65 7.96 -8.67 5.47
N TRP A 66 7.65 -9.04 6.71
CA TRP A 66 7.33 -8.07 7.75
C TRP A 66 7.72 -8.54 9.14
N ALA A 67 7.81 -7.61 10.08
CA ALA A 67 7.95 -7.91 11.50
C ALA A 67 7.23 -6.83 12.32
N TRP A 68 6.83 -7.18 13.55
CA TRP A 68 6.36 -6.19 14.50
C TRP A 68 7.51 -5.26 14.88
N SER A 69 7.28 -3.95 14.76
CA SER A 69 8.14 -2.93 15.38
C SER A 69 7.57 -2.49 16.72
N ASP A 70 6.24 -2.51 16.84
CA ASP A 70 5.50 -2.32 18.08
C ASP A 70 4.17 -3.08 17.95
N GLU A 71 4.11 -4.30 18.48
CA GLU A 71 2.93 -5.15 18.38
C GLU A 71 1.72 -4.58 19.15
N PRO A 72 1.83 -4.10 20.39
CA PRO A 72 0.73 -3.43 21.07
C PRO A 72 0.14 -2.26 20.26
N ALA A 73 0.98 -1.40 19.67
CA ALA A 73 0.52 -0.28 18.86
C ALA A 73 0.05 -0.68 17.44
N GLY A 74 0.28 -1.92 17.01
CA GLY A 74 -0.04 -2.37 15.67
C GLY A 74 0.88 -1.79 14.59
N THR A 75 2.13 -1.51 14.94
CA THR A 75 3.12 -0.97 13.99
C THR A 75 4.01 -2.09 13.47
N VAL A 76 4.11 -2.20 12.14
CA VAL A 76 4.96 -3.18 11.47
C VAL A 76 5.97 -2.50 10.57
N ARG A 77 7.16 -3.08 10.49
CA ARG A 77 8.11 -2.84 9.40
C ARG A 77 7.84 -3.88 8.34
N ALA A 78 7.62 -3.47 7.09
CA ALA A 78 7.35 -4.40 6.00
C ALA A 78 8.03 -3.98 4.70
N ARG A 79 8.35 -4.95 3.85
CA ARG A 79 8.83 -4.75 2.47
C ARG A 79 8.05 -5.67 1.55
N ALA A 80 7.64 -5.16 0.39
CA ALA A 80 6.82 -5.89 -0.57
C ALA A 80 7.57 -6.09 -1.89
N PHE A 81 7.67 -7.33 -2.35
CA PHE A 81 8.42 -7.71 -3.53
C PHE A 81 7.47 -8.28 -4.58
N GLY A 82 7.40 -7.60 -5.73
CA GLY A 82 6.45 -7.90 -6.80
C GLY A 82 7.10 -7.74 -8.18
N ALA A 83 8.21 -8.46 -8.42
CA ALA A 83 9.04 -8.34 -9.62
C ALA A 83 8.22 -8.45 -10.93
N ARG A 84 7.14 -9.24 -10.94
CA ARG A 84 6.27 -9.35 -12.12
C ARG A 84 5.56 -8.04 -12.51
N HIS A 85 5.49 -7.08 -11.59
CA HIS A 85 4.92 -5.75 -11.80
C HIS A 85 5.99 -4.74 -12.28
N GLY A 86 7.20 -5.19 -12.60
CA GLY A 86 8.28 -4.35 -13.13
C GLY A 86 9.05 -3.57 -12.06
N VAL A 87 8.76 -3.78 -10.77
CA VAL A 87 9.46 -3.17 -9.63
C VAL A 87 10.08 -4.24 -8.74
N ALA A 88 11.36 -4.07 -8.37
CA ALA A 88 12.04 -5.01 -7.48
C ALA A 88 11.45 -5.00 -6.06
N GLU A 89 11.06 -3.81 -5.60
CA GLU A 89 10.39 -3.57 -4.32
C GLU A 89 9.35 -2.45 -4.50
N ASP A 90 8.16 -2.64 -3.96
CA ASP A 90 7.12 -1.62 -3.86
C ASP A 90 7.19 -0.97 -2.47
N GLU A 91 7.76 0.22 -2.43
CA GLU A 91 8.04 0.98 -1.21
C GLU A 91 6.79 1.58 -0.55
N ALA A 92 5.58 1.37 -1.10
CA ALA A 92 4.33 1.88 -0.53
C ALA A 92 3.15 0.93 -0.78
N CYS A 93 3.38 -0.39 -0.71
CA CYS A 93 2.41 -1.38 -1.18
C CYS A 93 1.12 -1.43 -0.33
N GLY A 94 0.08 -0.73 -0.81
CA GLY A 94 -1.26 -0.72 -0.19
C GLY A 94 -1.96 -2.07 -0.21
N SER A 95 -1.91 -2.78 -1.35
CA SER A 95 -2.60 -4.06 -1.52
C SER A 95 -2.10 -5.17 -0.59
N ALA A 96 -0.78 -5.24 -0.37
CA ALA A 96 -0.19 -6.15 0.60
C ALA A 96 -0.62 -5.80 2.03
N SER A 97 -0.56 -4.50 2.37
CA SER A 97 -0.94 -3.99 3.69
C SER A 97 -2.41 -4.27 4.05
N MET A 98 -3.32 -4.12 3.08
CA MET A 98 -4.73 -4.49 3.21
C MET A 98 -4.91 -5.97 3.57
N ARG A 99 -4.24 -6.87 2.84
CA ARG A 99 -4.31 -8.31 3.08
C ARG A 99 -3.74 -8.69 4.44
N LEU A 100 -2.62 -8.08 4.83
CA LEU A 100 -2.01 -8.31 6.14
C LEU A 100 -2.94 -7.88 7.28
N ALA A 101 -3.53 -6.68 7.19
CA ALA A 101 -4.46 -6.18 8.20
C ALA A 101 -5.70 -7.08 8.32
N ALA A 102 -6.26 -7.51 7.19
CA ALA A 102 -7.37 -8.47 7.16
C ALA A 102 -7.00 -9.82 7.77
N ALA A 103 -5.81 -10.36 7.46
CA ALA A 103 -5.34 -11.64 7.99
C ALA A 103 -5.08 -11.61 9.50
N LEU A 104 -4.55 -10.49 10.01
CA LEU A 104 -4.30 -10.30 11.45
C LEU A 104 -5.55 -9.84 12.21
N GLY A 105 -6.63 -9.48 11.52
CA GLY A 105 -7.86 -9.00 12.13
C GLY A 105 -7.71 -7.70 12.93
N ARG A 106 -6.73 -6.85 12.58
CA ARG A 106 -6.44 -5.61 13.32
C ARG A 106 -5.91 -4.48 12.46
N ARG A 107 -6.08 -3.25 12.95
CA ARG A 107 -5.51 -2.04 12.36
C ARG A 107 -3.99 -2.08 12.44
N LEU A 108 -3.35 -1.64 11.36
CA LEU A 108 -1.90 -1.59 11.20
C LEU A 108 -1.42 -0.21 10.76
N THR A 109 -0.29 0.20 11.32
CA THR A 109 0.59 1.22 10.75
C THR A 109 1.76 0.49 10.11
N VAL A 110 1.81 0.47 8.77
CA VAL A 110 2.80 -0.28 8.00
C VAL A 110 3.87 0.68 7.48
N ARG A 111 5.11 0.49 7.94
CA ARG A 111 6.28 1.25 7.47
C ARG A 111 6.94 0.47 6.33
N HIS A 112 6.79 0.97 5.11
CA HIS A 112 7.35 0.39 3.87
C HIS A 112 8.59 1.13 3.37
N GLY A 113 9.42 0.41 2.60
CA GLY A 113 10.57 0.95 1.87
C GLY A 113 11.45 1.92 2.67
N ALA A 114 11.84 3.02 2.02
CA ALA A 114 12.66 4.09 2.59
C ALA A 114 11.93 5.08 3.51
N GLY A 115 10.64 4.89 3.82
CA GLY A 115 9.94 5.76 4.77
C GLY A 115 8.42 5.89 4.64
N SER A 116 7.82 5.28 3.62
CA SER A 116 6.37 5.35 3.41
C SER A 116 5.60 4.76 4.59
N ILE A 117 4.50 5.40 4.94
CA ILE A 117 3.56 4.91 5.95
C ILE A 117 2.22 4.62 5.27
N VAL A 118 1.85 3.35 5.26
CA VAL A 118 0.54 2.89 4.81
C VAL A 118 -0.27 2.50 6.04
N LEU A 119 -1.49 3.01 6.13
CA LEU A 119 -2.44 2.61 7.16
C LEU A 119 -3.38 1.58 6.56
N ALA A 120 -3.66 0.52 7.30
CA ALA A 120 -4.59 -0.51 6.85
C ALA A 120 -5.43 -1.01 8.03
N GLN A 121 -6.69 -1.37 7.78
CA GLN A 121 -7.54 -2.01 8.78
C GLN A 121 -8.51 -3.00 8.14
N PRO A 122 -8.98 -4.01 8.90
CA PRO A 122 -10.03 -4.91 8.44
C PRO A 122 -11.29 -4.14 8.07
N GLY A 123 -11.91 -4.50 6.95
CA GLY A 123 -13.25 -4.04 6.58
C GLY A 123 -14.31 -5.12 6.82
N PRO A 124 -15.52 -4.92 6.30
CA PRO A 124 -16.52 -5.99 6.18
C PRO A 124 -15.96 -7.22 5.43
N PRO A 125 -16.62 -8.40 5.51
CA PRO A 125 -16.15 -9.60 4.84
C PRO A 125 -15.82 -9.38 3.36
N GLY A 126 -14.58 -9.72 2.97
CA GLY A 126 -14.08 -9.54 1.60
C GLY A 126 -13.45 -8.17 1.31
N PHE A 127 -13.42 -7.25 2.29
CA PHE A 127 -12.88 -5.90 2.14
C PHE A 127 -11.81 -5.60 3.19
N ALA A 128 -10.96 -4.63 2.85
CA ALA A 128 -10.09 -3.96 3.80
C ALA A 128 -10.05 -2.47 3.46
N ASP A 129 -9.71 -1.68 4.46
CA ASP A 129 -9.60 -0.24 4.33
C ASP A 129 -8.11 0.11 4.30
N VAL A 130 -7.71 0.98 3.37
CA VAL A 130 -6.34 1.50 3.26
C VAL A 130 -6.38 3.01 3.24
N GLY A 131 -5.44 3.61 3.95
CA GLY A 131 -5.33 5.06 4.05
C GLY A 131 -3.88 5.48 4.17
N GLY A 132 -3.67 6.78 4.07
CA GLY A 132 -2.34 7.35 4.15
C GLY A 132 -2.36 8.86 4.17
N LEU A 133 -1.15 9.41 4.21
CA LEU A 133 -0.91 10.82 3.94
C LEU A 133 -0.24 10.93 2.59
N VAL A 134 -0.55 12.01 1.88
CA VAL A 134 0.13 12.38 0.64
C VAL A 134 0.75 13.75 0.85
N VAL A 135 1.94 13.92 0.30
CA VAL A 135 2.60 15.22 0.21
C VAL A 135 2.77 15.53 -1.28
N GLU A 136 2.58 16.79 -1.65
CA GLU A 136 2.89 17.23 -3.02
C GLU A 136 4.41 17.15 -3.20
N ASP A 137 4.84 16.46 -4.26
CA ASP A 137 6.24 16.42 -4.69
C ASP A 137 6.49 17.52 -5.73
N GLU A 138 7.54 17.41 -6.55
CA GLU A 138 7.82 18.37 -7.61
C GLU A 138 6.66 18.57 -8.58
N THR A 139 6.36 19.83 -8.91
CA THR A 139 5.44 20.16 -10.00
C THR A 139 6.17 20.05 -11.33
N ARG A 140 5.73 19.14 -12.20
CA ARG A 140 6.21 19.06 -13.59
C ARG A 140 5.29 19.84 -14.52
N VAL A 141 5.87 20.65 -15.40
CA VAL A 141 5.13 21.35 -16.46
C VAL A 141 5.21 20.49 -17.73
N VAL A 142 4.07 19.97 -18.16
CA VAL A 142 3.93 19.34 -19.47
C VAL A 142 3.50 20.42 -20.45
N SER A 143 4.41 20.80 -21.36
CA SER A 143 4.20 21.89 -22.31
C SER A 143 3.30 21.53 -23.50
N ASP A 144 3.17 20.23 -23.80
CA ASP A 144 2.28 19.70 -24.83
C ASP A 144 1.48 18.52 -24.24
N LEU A 145 0.23 18.80 -23.85
CA LEU A 145 -0.66 17.81 -23.23
C LEU A 145 -1.16 16.77 -24.23
N ASP A 146 -1.26 17.13 -25.52
CA ASP A 146 -1.74 16.23 -26.56
C ASP A 146 -0.67 15.18 -26.88
N GLU A 147 0.61 15.57 -26.90
CA GLU A 147 1.72 14.60 -27.00
C GLU A 147 1.78 13.66 -25.78
N PHE A 148 1.59 14.19 -24.57
CA PHE A 148 1.72 13.42 -23.33
C PHE A 148 0.62 12.37 -23.10
N LEU A 149 -0.61 12.63 -23.53
CA LEU A 149 -1.74 11.71 -23.33
C LEU A 149 -1.83 10.60 -24.38
N VAL A 150 -1.07 10.70 -25.47
CA VAL A 150 -1.10 9.76 -26.60
C VAL A 150 0.06 8.74 -26.53
N GLY A 151 1.06 8.95 -25.66
CA GLY A 151 2.18 8.04 -25.39
C GLY A 151 1.95 7.11 -24.21
#